data_AF-A0A515A479-F1
#
_entry.id   AF-A0A515A479-F1
#
_cell.length_a   1.000
_cell.length_b   1.000
_cell.length_c   1.000
_cell.angle_alpha   90.00
_cell.angle_beta   90.00
_cell.angle_gamma   90.00
#
_symmetry.space_group_name_H-M   'P 1'
#
loop_
_entity.id
_entity.type
_entity.pdbx_description
1 polymer ?
#
loop_
_entity_poly.entity_id
_entity_poly.type
_entity_poly.pdbx_seq_one_letter_code
_entity_poly.pdbx_strand_id
1 'polypeptide(L)' 'MKTKRTDILLPQHIPDPDFITITEHHLNEWLHLLDHLQDAHAPTDQLAYCRNQVTRLQLELYQLRNTNWRTTVGQPE' A
#
# COMPACT_ATOMS: atom_id res chain seq x y z
N MET A 1 -1.77 0.41 44.27
CA MET A 1 -2.77 -0.08 43.29
C MET A 1 -2.06 -0.27 41.95
N LYS A 2 -1.92 -1.50 41.45
CA LYS A 2 -1.30 -1.79 40.15
C LYS A 2 -2.36 -1.65 39.07
N THR A 3 -2.28 -0.63 38.23
CA THR A 3 -3.13 -0.48 37.04
C THR A 3 -2.71 -1.53 36.01
N LYS A 4 -3.55 -2.54 35.81
CA LYS A 4 -3.43 -3.46 34.67
C LYS A 4 -3.63 -2.62 33.40
N ARG A 5 -2.56 -2.43 32.65
CA ARG A 5 -2.62 -1.89 31.29
C ARG A 5 -3.26 -2.98 30.46
N THR A 6 -4.55 -2.83 30.18
CA THR A 6 -5.27 -3.70 29.25
C THR A 6 -4.68 -3.39 27.88
N ASP A 7 -3.77 -4.24 27.40
CA ASP A 7 -3.38 -4.27 26.00
C ASP A 7 -4.64 -4.64 25.20
N ILE A 8 -5.40 -3.62 24.82
CA ILE A 8 -6.48 -3.75 23.86
C ILE A 8 -5.76 -4.03 22.54
N LEU A 9 -5.63 -5.32 22.22
CA LEU A 9 -5.35 -5.78 20.86
C LEU A 9 -6.51 -5.30 19.99
N LEU A 10 -6.37 -4.09 19.45
CA LEU A 10 -7.26 -3.58 18.42
C LEU A 10 -7.26 -4.60 17.29
N PRO A 11 -8.42 -5.11 16.85
CA PRO A 11 -8.48 -6.01 15.71
C PRO A 11 -7.80 -5.32 14.53
N GLN A 12 -6.78 -5.99 14.00
CA GLN A 12 -6.02 -5.53 12.86
C GLN A 12 -7.01 -5.42 11.68
N HIS A 13 -7.39 -4.18 11.33
CA HIS A 13 -8.41 -3.93 10.31
C HIS A 13 -7.88 -4.42 8.96
N ILE A 14 -8.34 -5.59 8.53
CA ILE A 14 -8.05 -6.12 7.21
C ILE A 14 -8.66 -5.13 6.22
N PRO A 15 -7.86 -4.50 5.34
CA PRO A 15 -8.36 -3.59 4.34
C PRO A 15 -9.28 -4.36 3.39
N ASP A 16 -10.37 -3.71 3.02
CA ASP A 16 -11.31 -4.22 2.03
C ASP A 16 -10.56 -4.61 0.74
N PRO A 17 -10.70 -5.86 0.23
CA PRO A 17 -10.13 -6.26 -1.05
C PRO A 17 -10.49 -5.30 -2.20
N ASP A 18 -11.67 -4.68 -2.16
CA ASP A 18 -12.09 -3.69 -3.15
C ASP A 18 -11.27 -2.40 -3.02
N PHE A 19 -10.97 -1.98 -1.79
CA PHE A 19 -10.09 -0.83 -1.53
C PHE A 19 -8.66 -1.09 -2.04
N ILE A 20 -8.12 -2.29 -1.81
CA ILE A 20 -6.80 -2.66 -2.33
C ILE A 20 -6.79 -2.62 -3.86
N THR A 21 -7.81 -3.19 -4.49
CA THR A 21 -7.93 -3.26 -5.96
C THR A 21 -8.05 -1.86 -6.58
N ILE A 22 -8.89 -0.99 -6.02
CA ILE A 22 -9.04 0.40 -6.47
C ILE A 22 -7.74 1.17 -6.30
N THR A 23 -7.05 0.98 -5.17
CA THR A 23 -5.76 1.64 -4.90
C THR A 23 -4.69 1.17 -5.89
N GLU A 24 -4.61 -0.14 -6.19
CA GLU A 24 -3.69 -0.71 -7.18
C GLU A 24 -3.94 -0.12 -8.56
N HIS A 25 -5.22 -0.03 -8.98
CA HIS A 25 -5.60 0.59 -10.23
C HIS A 25 -5.14 2.06 -10.31
N HIS A 26 -5.42 2.86 -9.29
CA HIS A 26 -5.02 4.28 -9.27
C HIS A 26 -3.50 4.47 -9.30
N LEU A 27 -2.74 3.64 -8.58
CA LEU A 27 -1.27 3.70 -8.63
C LEU A 27 -0.73 3.38 -10.03
N ASN A 28 -1.38 2.47 -10.76
CA ASN A 28 -1.00 2.18 -12.15
C ASN A 28 -1.33 3.35 -13.09
N GLU A 29 -2.48 4.00 -12.93
CA GLU A 29 -2.81 5.23 -13.70
C GLU A 29 -1.80 6.36 -13.45
N TRP A 30 -1.30 6.50 -12.22
CA TRP A 30 -0.24 7.46 -11.91
C TRP A 30 1.07 7.13 -12.64
N LEU A 31 1.44 5.86 -12.76
CA LEU A 31 2.62 5.48 -13.55
C LEU A 31 2.43 5.80 -15.03
N HIS A 32 1.26 5.52 -15.60
CA HIS A 32 0.95 5.88 -16.99
C HIS A 32 1.04 7.38 -17.24
N LEU A 33 0.54 8.20 -16.32
CA LEU A 33 0.69 9.66 -16.39
C LEU A 33 2.15 10.08 -16.34
N LEU A 34 2.96 9.49 -15.45
CA LEU A 34 4.38 9.81 -15.35
C LEU A 34 5.16 9.41 -16.60
N ASP A 35 4.86 8.25 -17.20
CA ASP A 35 5.43 7.83 -18.48
C ASP A 35 5.06 8.82 -19.59
N HIS A 36 3.78 9.21 -19.68
CA HIS A 36 3.34 10.20 -20.66
C HIS A 36 4.03 11.56 -20.50
N LEU A 37 4.20 12.03 -19.25
CA LEU A 37 4.89 13.29 -18.97
C LEU A 37 6.39 13.21 -19.28
N GLN A 38 7.01 12.04 -19.08
CA GLN A 38 8.41 11.80 -19.43
C GLN A 38 8.64 11.71 -20.94
N ASP A 39 7.63 11.29 -21.70
CA ASP A 39 7.70 11.27 -23.17
C ASP A 39 7.40 12.66 -23.77
N ALA A 40 6.46 13.40 -23.18
CA ALA A 40 6.05 14.73 -23.65
C ALA A 40 7.02 15.85 -23.22
N HIS A 41 7.72 15.66 -22.10
CA HIS A 41 8.68 16.61 -21.54
C HIS A 41 10.02 15.92 -21.25
N ALA A 42 11.11 16.66 -21.18
CA ALA A 42 12.38 16.08 -20.76
C ALA A 42 12.25 15.47 -19.34
N PRO A 43 12.86 14.30 -19.06
CA PRO A 43 12.84 13.70 -17.74
C PRO A 43 13.40 14.69 -16.71
N THR A 44 12.62 14.96 -15.68
CA THR A 44 13.01 15.86 -14.58
C THR A 44 13.24 15.07 -13.30
N ASP A 45 14.06 15.61 -12.39
CA ASP A 45 14.23 15.06 -11.05
C ASP A 45 12.90 14.93 -10.30
N GLN A 46 11.94 15.82 -10.60
CA GLN A 46 10.59 15.76 -10.03
C GLN A 46 9.81 14.55 -10.54
N LEU A 47 9.85 14.25 -11.84
CA LEU A 47 9.21 13.05 -12.41
C LEU A 47 9.85 11.76 -11.85
N ALA A 48 11.18 11.74 -11.72
CA ALA A 48 11.89 10.62 -11.09
C ALA A 48 11.49 10.44 -9.62
N TYR A 49 11.40 11.54 -8.86
CA TYR A 49 10.93 11.51 -7.48
C TYR A 49 9.49 10.97 -7.37
N CYS A 50 8.58 11.47 -8.19
CA CYS A 50 7.19 11.00 -8.22
C CYS A 50 7.10 9.51 -8.54
N ARG A 51 7.86 9.02 -9.54
CA ARG A 51 7.92 7.59 -9.89
C ARG A 51 8.38 6.74 -8.72
N ASN A 52 9.40 7.18 -7.99
CA ASN A 52 9.89 6.50 -6.80
C ASN A 52 8.83 6.44 -5.69
N GLN A 53 8.07 7.52 -5.48
CA GLN A 53 6.97 7.51 -4.50
C GLN A 53 5.87 6.52 -4.88
N VAL A 54 5.44 6.51 -6.14
CA VAL A 54 4.40 5.58 -6.61
C VAL A 54 4.87 4.12 -6.49
N THR A 55 6.12 3.83 -6.86
CA THR A 55 6.72 2.50 -6.71
C THR A 55 6.77 2.07 -5.24
N ARG A 56 7.10 2.98 -4.31
CA ARG A 56 7.09 2.69 -2.87
C ARG A 56 5.67 2.35 -2.39
N LEU A 57 4.66 3.11 -2.82
CA LEU A 57 3.26 2.86 -2.46
C LEU A 57 2.74 1.53 -3.00
N GLN A 58 3.15 1.12 -4.22
CA GLN A 58 2.82 -0.19 -4.76
C GLN A 58 3.44 -1.33 -3.93
N LEU A 59 4.68 -1.15 -3.46
CA LEU A 59 5.32 -2.11 -2.56
C LEU A 59 4.60 -2.21 -1.22
N GLU A 60 4.23 -1.07 -0.63
CA GLU A 60 3.45 -1.01 0.61
C GLU A 60 2.08 -1.70 0.45
N LEU A 61 1.39 -1.46 -0.67
CA LEU A 61 0.12 -2.10 -0.98
C LEU A 61 0.27 -3.61 -1.20
N TYR A 62 1.34 -4.04 -1.88
CA TYR A 62 1.67 -5.46 -2.03
C TYR A 62 1.92 -6.11 -0.67
N GLN A 63 2.68 -5.45 0.21
CA GLN A 63 2.92 -5.94 1.58
C GLN A 63 1.62 -5.99 2.37
N LEU A 64 0.74 -5.00 2.23
CA LEU A 64 -0.56 -4.98 2.89
C LEU A 64 -1.41 -6.18 2.43
N ARG A 65 -1.55 -6.39 1.11
CA ARG A 65 -2.23 -7.56 0.55
C ARG A 65 -1.64 -8.87 1.07
N ASN A 66 -0.31 -8.94 1.20
CA ASN A 66 0.38 -10.16 1.56
C ASN A 66 0.57 -10.41 3.07
N THR A 67 0.47 -9.38 3.89
CA THR A 67 0.54 -9.53 5.35
C THR A 67 -0.82 -9.97 5.88
N ASN A 68 -1.92 -9.49 5.28
CA ASN A 68 -3.28 -9.84 5.69
C ASN A 68 -3.68 -11.30 5.40
N TRP A 69 -3.08 -12.00 4.43
CA TRP A 69 -3.34 -13.44 4.26
C TRP A 69 -2.62 -14.31 5.28
N ARG A 70 -1.49 -13.87 5.85
CA ARG A 70 -0.75 -14.67 6.83
C ARG A 70 -1.45 -14.70 8.20
N THR A 71 -2.21 -13.66 8.53
CA THR A 71 -2.97 -13.60 9.78
C THR A 71 -4.24 -14.46 9.76
N THR A 72 -4.74 -14.85 8.57
CA THR A 72 -5.96 -15.67 8.44
C THR A 72 -5.70 -17.17 8.26
N VAL A 73 -4.46 -17.61 8.01
CA VAL A 73 -4.13 -19.03 7.74
C VAL A 73 -3.49 -19.73 8.96
N GLY A 74 -3.55 -19.12 10.15
CA GLY A 74 -2.82 -19.60 11.33
C GLY A 74 -3.58 -19.50 12.65
N GLN A 75 -4.75 -20.12 12.75
CA GLN A 75 -5.30 -20.53 14.05
C GLN A 75 -6.01 -21.89 13.90
N PRO A 76 -5.33 -23.01 14.21
CA PRO A 76 -6.02 -24.22 14.64
C PRO A 76 -6.42 -24.08 16.11
N GLU A 77 -7.73 -24.29 16.35
CA GLU A 77 -8.42 -24.66 17.61
C GLU A 77 -8.15 -23.84 18.89
#